data_AF-A0AAV6UI84-F1
#
_entry.id   AF-A0AAV6UI84-F1
#
_cell.length_a   1.000
_cell.length_b   1.000
_cell.length_c   1.000
_cell.angle_alpha   90.00
_cell.angle_beta   90.00
_cell.angle_gamma   90.00
#
_symmetry.space_group_name_H-M   'P 1'
#
loop_
_entity.id
_entity.type
_entity.pdbx_description
1 polymer ?
#
loop_
_entity_poly.entity_id
_entity_poly.type
_entity_poly.pdbx_seq_one_letter_code
_entity_poly.pdbx_strand_id
1 'polypeptide(L)'
;MVNSINDVCNSLTIFAEYKTSSRQNLISPSSSGYSYSTLIATSRSHNDDARFNTTFDPNNSAYLEALGIIIAVPGFYLILTLLAFLIFFLCRCCDSSFKRKRKITPLKWTLGFFAILCCGALAVGLYGNEISHKGIGKIETSTRKISEVVHSVKNQSVKIESLLNDDVNQDLKKLDGLFKVVSNDTLRIFFKNSLDYMHYNVTVGSNKINDINRKVDTLNLQALPDIIDQVEFIRWPSTIGLLGLLILLCLTLIWGVIKHSRCLLILFSVFGLLSVVVCWVLVSMYVGICVAGSDFCLDPEPFLYQQTNGVVESGVLTYYIHCDEKSQDPFNKAVDESRKALRNVRETIDQVNGVVMVLHENIQVIEETMSHLTEHINQTEKKLNDILKIVKCNYVNGEYKNALEAACTETLEGTAFMLVSAVGSGLLFTVLIWVASHTWIHIRKKPPVEHIDEEDPFLPPSAPLPTNPRRSNRETYGSTAGYRPRSTHTPPQTPYFNMSLNGHGGNHEDHNYLHGRYTPPPAPDADLTCATKF
;
A
#
# COMPACT_ATOMS: atom_id res chain seq x y z
N MET A 1 -24.05 8.67 14.53
CA MET A 1 -23.17 8.87 13.35
C MET A 1 -21.95 9.68 13.71
N VAL A 2 -22.01 11.02 13.84
CA VAL A 2 -20.81 11.85 14.15
C VAL A 2 -20.09 11.34 15.41
N ASN A 3 -20.79 11.14 16.53
CA ASN A 3 -20.19 10.61 17.75
C ASN A 3 -19.49 9.27 17.49
N SER A 4 -20.18 8.26 16.94
CA SER A 4 -19.60 6.95 16.61
C SER A 4 -18.42 6.99 15.63
N ILE A 5 -18.26 8.03 14.80
CA ILE A 5 -17.07 8.24 13.96
C ILE A 5 -15.95 8.87 14.80
N ASN A 6 -16.27 9.85 15.63
CA ASN A 6 -15.32 10.39 16.61
C ASN A 6 -14.87 9.32 17.63
N ASP A 7 -15.72 8.39 18.04
CA ASP A 7 -15.38 7.34 19.00
C ASP A 7 -14.39 6.33 18.37
N VAL A 8 -14.57 5.98 17.08
CA VAL A 8 -13.64 5.12 16.34
C VAL A 8 -12.34 5.85 16.00
N CYS A 9 -12.41 7.10 15.52
CA CYS A 9 -11.22 7.91 15.26
C CYS A 9 -10.44 8.19 16.56
N ASN A 10 -11.09 8.59 17.64
CA ASN A 10 -10.44 8.79 18.93
C ASN A 10 -9.85 7.48 19.46
N SER A 11 -10.53 6.34 19.32
CA SER A 11 -9.95 5.05 19.71
C SER A 11 -8.67 4.75 18.93
N LEU A 12 -8.64 4.97 17.62
CA LEU A 12 -7.47 4.73 16.76
C LEU A 12 -6.34 5.76 17.01
N THR A 13 -6.66 7.04 17.15
CA THR A 13 -5.68 8.10 17.45
C THR A 13 -5.08 7.93 18.85
N ILE A 14 -5.90 7.60 19.86
CA ILE A 14 -5.40 7.27 21.21
C ILE A 14 -4.52 6.01 21.15
N PHE A 15 -4.86 4.99 20.36
CA PHE A 15 -3.99 3.82 20.18
C PHE A 15 -2.63 4.19 19.56
N ALA A 16 -2.58 5.15 18.64
CA ALA A 16 -1.35 5.64 18.03
C ALA A 16 -0.51 6.53 18.98
N GLU A 17 -1.11 7.54 19.62
CA GLU A 17 -0.41 8.47 20.53
C GLU A 17 0.07 7.78 21.82
N TYR A 18 -0.72 6.87 22.39
CA TYR A 18 -0.37 6.16 23.62
C TYR A 18 0.75 5.13 23.41
N LYS A 19 0.79 4.47 22.24
CA LYS A 19 1.78 3.43 21.90
C LYS A 19 3.10 4.02 21.41
N THR A 20 3.09 5.20 20.74
CA THR A 20 4.32 5.95 20.41
C THR A 20 5.02 6.51 21.65
N SER A 21 4.27 7.10 22.60
CA SER A 21 4.82 7.58 23.88
C SER A 21 5.47 6.46 24.71
N SER A 22 4.87 5.26 24.68
CA SER A 22 5.42 4.09 25.38
C SER A 22 6.78 3.61 24.84
N ARG A 23 7.09 3.82 23.55
CA ARG A 23 8.38 3.38 22.95
C ARG A 23 9.56 4.28 23.33
N GLN A 24 9.35 5.57 23.58
CA GLN A 24 10.43 6.49 23.98
C GLN A 24 11.02 6.15 25.37
N ASN A 25 10.21 5.63 26.28
CA ASN A 25 10.64 5.30 27.66
C ASN A 25 11.41 3.97 27.79
N LEU A 26 11.59 3.22 26.70
CA LEU A 26 12.36 1.96 26.68
C LEU A 26 13.80 2.12 26.16
N ILE A 27 14.21 3.34 25.75
CA ILE A 27 15.51 3.59 25.10
C ILE A 27 16.27 4.74 25.80
N SER A 28 16.43 4.67 27.12
CA SER A 28 17.32 5.57 27.89
C SER A 28 17.66 5.05 29.30
N PRO A 29 18.90 4.65 29.59
CA PRO A 29 19.36 4.37 30.94
C PRO A 29 20.03 5.61 31.57
N SER A 30 19.27 6.43 32.31
CA SER A 30 19.86 7.46 33.18
C SER A 30 19.03 7.71 34.44
N SER A 31 19.69 8.20 35.49
CA SER A 31 19.17 8.22 36.85
C SER A 31 18.54 9.55 37.28
N SER A 32 17.28 9.53 37.69
CA SER A 32 16.78 10.31 38.84
C SER A 32 15.35 9.87 39.19
N GLY A 33 15.07 9.69 40.48
CA GLY A 33 13.76 9.22 40.94
C GLY A 33 12.87 10.36 41.39
N TYR A 34 11.68 10.48 40.79
CA TYR A 34 10.52 11.16 41.37
C TYR A 34 9.26 10.31 41.20
N SER A 35 8.44 10.23 42.24
CA SER A 35 7.30 9.31 42.29
C SER A 35 6.02 9.94 41.75
N TYR A 36 5.40 9.29 40.76
CA TYR A 36 4.03 9.56 40.32
C TYR A 36 3.24 8.25 40.15
N SER A 37 3.11 7.48 41.23
CA SER A 37 2.09 6.44 41.32
C SER A 37 0.70 7.07 41.48
N THR A 38 -0.12 7.13 40.42
CA THR A 38 -1.61 7.14 40.45
C THR A 38 -2.17 7.10 39.03
N LEU A 39 -2.63 5.93 38.57
CA LEU A 39 -3.79 5.68 37.66
C LEU A 39 -3.85 4.25 37.06
N ILE A 40 -3.53 3.21 37.85
CA ILE A 40 -3.82 1.80 37.49
C ILE A 40 -4.58 1.17 38.67
N ALA A 41 -5.88 1.46 38.79
CA ALA A 41 -6.65 1.10 39.99
C ALA A 41 -8.18 0.89 39.82
N THR A 42 -8.72 0.63 38.62
CA THR A 42 -10.17 0.42 38.43
C THR A 42 -10.56 -0.70 37.45
N SER A 43 -10.15 -1.95 37.72
CA SER A 43 -10.82 -3.16 37.20
C SER A 43 -10.39 -4.48 37.89
N ARG A 44 -10.08 -4.47 39.19
CA ARG A 44 -9.80 -5.72 39.93
C ARG A 44 -11.07 -6.29 40.55
N SER A 45 -11.79 -7.12 39.81
CA SER A 45 -12.83 -8.03 40.32
C SER A 45 -12.47 -9.48 39.99
N HIS A 46 -12.86 -10.40 40.87
CA HIS A 46 -12.49 -11.82 40.85
C HIS A 46 -12.98 -12.59 39.62
N ASN A 47 -12.15 -13.58 39.20
CA ASN A 47 -12.47 -14.80 38.45
C ASN A 47 -13.12 -14.59 37.04
N ASP A 48 -12.63 -15.16 35.94
CA ASP A 48 -11.83 -16.38 35.73
C ASP A 48 -10.62 -16.19 34.78
N ASP A 49 -9.82 -17.26 34.59
CA ASP A 49 -8.62 -17.28 33.73
C ASP A 49 -8.92 -17.20 32.22
N ALA A 50 -9.32 -16.02 31.75
CA ALA A 50 -9.34 -15.65 30.34
C ALA A 50 -8.07 -14.85 29.97
N ARG A 51 -6.89 -15.48 30.00
CA ARG A 51 -5.67 -14.90 29.42
C ARG A 51 -5.82 -14.87 27.90
N PHE A 52 -6.43 -13.81 27.37
CA PHE A 52 -6.51 -13.55 25.94
C PHE A 52 -5.08 -13.57 25.36
N ASN A 53 -4.80 -14.57 24.53
CA ASN A 53 -3.44 -14.85 24.09
C ASN A 53 -3.12 -13.97 22.88
N THR A 54 -2.66 -12.74 23.13
CA THR A 54 -2.32 -11.70 22.12
C THR A 54 -1.02 -12.01 21.37
N THR A 55 -0.75 -13.28 21.10
CA THR A 55 0.44 -13.76 20.40
C THR A 55 0.14 -13.76 18.90
N PHE A 56 0.98 -13.12 18.11
CA PHE A 56 0.86 -13.12 16.66
C PHE A 56 1.19 -14.51 16.10
N ASP A 57 0.15 -15.28 15.76
CA ASP A 57 0.26 -16.66 15.28
C ASP A 57 -0.62 -16.86 14.03
N PRO A 58 -0.07 -16.62 12.81
CA PRO A 58 -0.83 -16.76 11.57
C PRO A 58 -1.18 -18.21 11.21
N ASN A 59 -0.68 -19.21 11.95
CA ASN A 59 -1.04 -20.62 11.77
C ASN A 59 -2.17 -21.06 12.72
N ASN A 60 -2.49 -20.27 13.75
CA ASN A 60 -3.57 -20.56 14.69
C ASN A 60 -4.94 -20.18 14.11
N SER A 61 -5.77 -21.21 13.87
CA SER A 61 -7.16 -21.05 13.39
C SER A 61 -8.01 -20.06 14.21
N ALA A 62 -7.86 -19.99 15.53
CA ALA A 62 -8.62 -19.07 16.38
C ALA A 62 -8.17 -17.60 16.23
N TYR A 63 -6.88 -17.36 15.95
CA TYR A 63 -6.37 -16.03 15.61
C TYR A 63 -6.89 -15.59 14.24
N LEU A 64 -6.87 -16.49 13.24
CA LEU A 64 -7.41 -16.22 11.90
C LEU A 64 -8.93 -15.98 11.93
N GLU A 65 -9.68 -16.69 12.77
CA GLU A 65 -11.12 -16.46 12.96
C GLU A 65 -11.40 -15.06 13.55
N ALA A 66 -10.69 -14.68 14.61
CA ALA A 66 -10.82 -13.35 15.23
C ALA A 66 -10.44 -12.22 14.26
N LEU A 67 -9.32 -12.37 13.54
CA LEU A 67 -8.88 -11.42 12.51
C LEU A 67 -9.89 -11.33 11.35
N GLY A 68 -10.44 -12.47 10.92
CA GLY A 68 -11.47 -12.55 9.89
C GLY A 68 -12.76 -11.82 10.26
N ILE A 69 -13.21 -11.93 11.53
CA ILE A 69 -14.36 -11.18 12.05
C ILE A 69 -14.10 -9.67 11.96
N ILE A 70 -12.91 -9.19 12.35
CA ILE A 70 -12.54 -7.77 12.29
C ILE A 70 -12.53 -7.28 10.83
N ILE A 71 -11.91 -8.04 9.91
CA ILE A 71 -11.87 -7.74 8.47
C ILE A 71 -13.28 -7.74 7.83
N ALA A 72 -14.23 -8.51 8.36
CA ALA A 72 -15.60 -8.57 7.87
C ALA A 72 -16.46 -7.34 8.25
N VAL A 73 -16.14 -6.60 9.31
CA VAL A 73 -16.97 -5.46 9.79
C VAL A 73 -17.14 -4.36 8.73
N PRO A 74 -16.08 -3.87 8.04
CA PRO A 74 -16.24 -2.89 6.94
C PRO A 74 -16.99 -3.47 5.74
N GLY A 75 -16.87 -4.78 5.46
CA GLY A 75 -17.64 -5.48 4.43
C GLY A 75 -19.13 -5.56 4.75
N PHE A 76 -19.52 -5.75 6.02
CA PHE A 76 -20.91 -5.66 6.45
C PHE A 76 -21.45 -4.22 6.30
N TYR A 77 -20.65 -3.20 6.63
CA TYR A 77 -21.01 -1.80 6.43
C TYR A 77 -21.19 -1.44 4.94
N LEU A 78 -20.35 -1.99 4.04
CA LEU A 78 -20.51 -1.92 2.59
C LEU A 78 -21.88 -2.47 2.17
N ILE A 79 -22.25 -3.67 2.62
CA ILE A 79 -23.56 -4.28 2.29
C ILE A 79 -24.73 -3.41 2.77
N LEU A 80 -24.66 -2.87 4.00
CA LEU A 80 -25.70 -1.98 4.54
C LEU A 80 -25.81 -0.67 3.74
N THR A 81 -24.70 -0.06 3.34
CA THR A 81 -24.73 1.18 2.55
C THR A 81 -25.22 0.96 1.13
N LEU A 82 -24.85 -0.14 0.47
CA LEU A 82 -25.41 -0.52 -0.83
C LEU A 82 -26.91 -0.81 -0.76
N LEU A 83 -27.38 -1.52 0.28
CA LEU A 83 -28.80 -1.77 0.49
C LEU A 83 -29.57 -0.47 0.73
N ALA A 84 -29.02 0.45 1.53
CA ALA A 84 -29.61 1.77 1.76
C ALA A 84 -29.69 2.59 0.46
N PHE A 85 -28.65 2.57 -0.39
CA PHE A 85 -28.68 3.19 -1.71
C PHE A 85 -29.71 2.55 -2.63
N LEU A 86 -29.79 1.21 -2.68
CA LEU A 86 -30.76 0.48 -3.50
C LEU A 86 -32.20 0.87 -3.14
N ILE A 87 -32.54 0.81 -1.85
CA ILE A 87 -33.87 1.21 -1.34
C ILE A 87 -34.13 2.68 -1.66
N PHE A 88 -33.16 3.57 -1.42
CA PHE A 88 -33.29 4.99 -1.72
C PHE A 88 -33.55 5.27 -3.21
N PHE A 89 -32.84 4.59 -4.13
CA PHE A 89 -33.06 4.72 -5.57
C PHE A 89 -34.41 4.13 -6.00
N LEU A 90 -34.82 2.98 -5.48
CA LEU A 90 -36.13 2.38 -5.76
C LEU A 90 -37.28 3.28 -5.30
N CYS A 91 -37.25 3.76 -4.05
CA CYS A 91 -38.23 4.73 -3.54
C CYS A 91 -38.25 6.03 -4.36
N ARG A 92 -37.09 6.47 -4.87
CA ARG A 92 -36.96 7.63 -5.78
C ARG A 92 -37.54 7.40 -7.18
N CYS A 93 -37.51 6.19 -7.70
CA CYS A 93 -38.16 5.83 -8.96
C CYS A 93 -39.69 5.73 -8.78
N CYS A 94 -40.18 5.34 -7.60
CA CYS A 94 -41.61 5.28 -7.29
C CYS A 94 -42.23 6.65 -6.94
N ASP A 95 -41.53 7.53 -6.22
CA ASP A 95 -42.01 8.89 -5.91
C ASP A 95 -41.85 9.83 -7.11
N SER A 96 -42.79 9.73 -8.06
CA SER A 96 -42.90 10.65 -9.20
C SER A 96 -43.42 12.04 -8.84
N SER A 97 -43.68 12.35 -7.55
CA SER A 97 -44.40 13.56 -7.15
C SER A 97 -43.54 14.83 -7.18
N PHE A 98 -43.46 15.46 -8.36
CA PHE A 98 -42.76 16.73 -8.61
C PHE A 98 -43.28 17.91 -7.76
N LYS A 99 -42.85 18.01 -6.48
CA LYS A 99 -43.34 19.02 -5.54
C LYS A 99 -42.25 19.95 -4.99
N ARG A 100 -42.49 21.25 -5.23
CA ARG A 100 -41.87 22.46 -4.67
C ARG A 100 -40.39 22.75 -5.02
N LYS A 101 -40.18 23.98 -5.53
CA LYS A 101 -38.88 24.57 -5.87
C LYS A 101 -38.08 24.91 -4.60
N ARG A 102 -37.29 23.98 -4.07
CA ARG A 102 -36.27 24.29 -3.03
C ARG A 102 -35.17 25.20 -3.61
N LYS A 103 -34.48 25.95 -2.74
CA LYS A 103 -33.36 26.83 -3.15
C LYS A 103 -32.16 25.96 -3.57
N ILE A 104 -31.77 26.03 -4.84
CA ILE A 104 -30.71 25.18 -5.42
C ILE A 104 -29.30 25.64 -5.01
N THR A 105 -29.10 26.95 -4.79
CA THR A 105 -27.80 27.56 -4.49
C THR A 105 -27.01 26.93 -3.34
N PRO A 106 -27.54 26.74 -2.12
CA PRO A 106 -26.78 26.14 -1.02
C PRO A 106 -26.32 24.70 -1.32
N LEU A 107 -27.13 23.93 -2.06
CA LEU A 107 -26.84 22.53 -2.38
C LEU A 107 -25.64 22.37 -3.33
N LYS A 108 -25.32 23.40 -4.12
CA LYS A 108 -24.08 23.45 -4.92
C LYS A 108 -22.85 23.69 -4.04
N TRP A 109 -22.94 24.62 -3.08
CA TRP A 109 -21.83 24.93 -2.18
C TRP A 109 -21.49 23.75 -1.26
N THR A 110 -22.49 23.05 -0.72
CA THR A 110 -22.24 21.82 0.06
C THR A 110 -21.58 20.73 -0.77
N LEU A 111 -22.00 20.54 -2.03
CA LEU A 111 -21.45 19.52 -2.92
C LEU A 111 -20.00 19.83 -3.30
N GLY A 112 -19.66 21.10 -3.57
CA GLY A 112 -18.27 21.53 -3.79
C GLY A 112 -17.39 21.42 -2.55
N PHE A 113 -17.91 21.77 -1.37
CA PHE A 113 -17.19 21.64 -0.10
C PHE A 113 -16.80 20.19 0.21
N PHE A 114 -17.75 19.25 0.16
CA PHE A 114 -17.46 17.84 0.37
C PHE A 114 -16.54 17.25 -0.72
N ALA A 115 -16.56 17.78 -1.95
CA ALA A 115 -15.65 17.33 -3.01
C ALA A 115 -14.20 17.75 -2.71
N ILE A 116 -13.99 18.97 -2.21
CA ILE A 116 -12.67 19.46 -1.77
C ILE A 116 -12.16 18.66 -0.57
N LEU A 117 -13.02 18.36 0.42
CA LEU A 117 -12.67 17.46 1.53
C LEU A 117 -12.30 16.05 1.04
N CYS A 118 -12.98 15.53 0.02
CA CYS A 118 -12.67 14.22 -0.55
C CYS A 118 -11.31 14.21 -1.24
N CYS A 119 -10.97 15.26 -2.02
CA CYS A 119 -9.62 15.44 -2.54
C CYS A 119 -8.56 15.50 -1.42
N GLY A 120 -8.87 16.19 -0.31
CA GLY A 120 -7.99 16.25 0.86
C GLY A 120 -7.76 14.87 1.51
N ALA A 121 -8.82 14.08 1.70
CA ALA A 121 -8.72 12.72 2.22
C ALA A 121 -7.89 11.81 1.29
N LEU A 122 -8.08 11.92 -0.03
CA LEU A 122 -7.30 11.15 -1.03
C LEU A 122 -5.83 11.57 -1.06
N ALA A 123 -5.51 12.84 -0.82
CA ALA A 123 -4.14 13.33 -0.69
C ALA A 123 -3.43 12.76 0.56
N VAL A 124 -4.12 12.58 1.68
CA VAL A 124 -3.59 11.86 2.86
C VAL A 124 -3.28 10.39 2.52
N GLY A 125 -4.08 9.76 1.65
CA GLY A 125 -3.81 8.40 1.15
C GLY A 125 -2.55 8.31 0.31
N LEU A 126 -2.32 9.29 -0.58
CA LEU A 126 -1.07 9.38 -1.37
C LEU A 126 0.15 9.58 -0.47
N TYR A 127 0.03 10.43 0.56
CA TYR A 127 1.08 10.65 1.57
C TYR A 127 1.39 9.39 2.38
N GLY A 128 0.35 8.69 2.87
CA GLY A 128 0.51 7.42 3.59
C GLY A 128 1.16 6.32 2.75
N ASN A 129 0.82 6.24 1.45
CA ASN A 129 1.46 5.30 0.53
C ASN A 129 2.97 5.55 0.36
N GLU A 130 3.36 6.82 0.29
CA GLU A 130 4.76 7.25 0.13
C GLU A 130 5.59 7.02 1.41
N ILE A 131 4.99 7.14 2.60
CA ILE A 131 5.63 6.71 3.86
C ILE A 131 5.78 5.18 3.87
N SER A 132 4.71 4.45 3.54
CA SER A 132 4.70 2.98 3.51
C SER A 132 5.78 2.44 2.56
N HIS A 133 5.99 3.08 1.41
CA HIS A 133 7.02 2.74 0.43
C HIS A 133 8.43 2.84 1.02
N LYS A 134 8.72 3.92 1.75
CA LYS A 134 10.04 4.15 2.39
C LYS A 134 10.33 3.16 3.51
N GLY A 135 9.32 2.81 4.31
CA GLY A 135 9.42 1.73 5.28
C GLY A 135 9.72 0.39 4.60
N ILE A 136 8.98 0.04 3.55
CA ILE A 136 9.15 -1.24 2.83
C ILE A 136 10.52 -1.32 2.15
N GLY A 137 11.01 -0.25 1.52
CA GLY A 137 12.36 -0.20 0.94
C GLY A 137 13.48 -0.37 1.99
N LYS A 138 13.29 0.11 3.22
CA LYS A 138 14.23 -0.14 4.34
C LYS A 138 14.20 -1.60 4.79
N ILE A 139 13.02 -2.22 4.89
CA ILE A 139 12.88 -3.66 5.19
C ILE A 139 13.57 -4.49 4.10
N GLU A 140 13.32 -4.19 2.83
CA GLU A 140 13.92 -4.84 1.66
C GLU A 140 15.46 -4.75 1.70
N THR A 141 15.99 -3.53 1.85
CA THR A 141 17.44 -3.28 1.92
C THR A 141 18.10 -3.99 3.11
N SER A 142 17.51 -3.94 4.32
CA SER A 142 18.06 -4.62 5.49
C SER A 142 17.96 -6.15 5.40
N THR A 143 16.87 -6.67 4.84
CA THR A 143 16.71 -8.11 4.56
C THR A 143 17.72 -8.60 3.52
N ARG A 144 17.98 -7.80 2.48
CA ARG A 144 18.97 -8.12 1.44
C ARG A 144 20.37 -8.25 2.01
N LYS A 145 20.80 -7.32 2.88
CA LYS A 145 22.09 -7.42 3.62
C LYS A 145 22.20 -8.67 4.49
N ILE A 146 21.12 -9.06 5.19
CA ILE A 146 21.10 -10.30 5.99
C ILE A 146 21.24 -11.52 5.06
N SER A 147 20.58 -11.52 3.89
CA SER A 147 20.76 -12.56 2.88
C SER A 147 22.18 -12.58 2.28
N GLU A 148 22.84 -11.43 2.13
CA GLU A 148 24.24 -11.34 1.67
C GLU A 148 25.21 -11.97 2.67
N VAL A 149 25.00 -11.78 3.98
CA VAL A 149 25.76 -12.45 5.05
C VAL A 149 25.63 -13.96 4.93
N VAL A 150 24.41 -14.48 4.86
CA VAL A 150 24.11 -15.92 4.75
C VAL A 150 24.70 -16.52 3.47
N HIS A 151 24.53 -15.85 2.33
CA HIS A 151 25.11 -16.27 1.05
C HIS A 151 26.65 -16.22 1.07
N SER A 152 27.26 -15.24 1.73
CA SER A 152 28.72 -15.14 1.89
C SER A 152 29.29 -16.29 2.73
N VAL A 153 28.64 -16.64 3.85
CA VAL A 153 29.02 -17.78 4.69
C VAL A 153 28.88 -19.10 3.91
N LYS A 154 27.79 -19.30 3.15
CA LYS A 154 27.60 -20.48 2.28
C LYS A 154 28.72 -20.60 1.24
N ASN A 155 28.99 -19.53 0.49
CA ASN A 155 30.01 -19.46 -0.55
C ASN A 155 31.42 -19.73 0.01
N GLN A 156 31.73 -19.25 1.22
CA GLN A 156 33.00 -19.54 1.90
C GLN A 156 33.06 -20.99 2.42
N SER A 157 31.97 -21.52 2.95
CA SER A 157 31.90 -22.90 3.46
C SER A 157 32.09 -23.93 2.33
N VAL A 158 31.40 -23.76 1.20
CA VAL A 158 31.57 -24.62 0.01
C VAL A 158 33.00 -24.57 -0.54
N LYS A 159 33.66 -23.40 -0.51
CA LYS A 159 35.07 -23.27 -0.93
C LYS A 159 36.05 -23.96 0.03
N ILE A 160 35.79 -23.91 1.33
CA ILE A 160 36.56 -24.70 2.31
C ILE A 160 36.33 -26.20 2.11
N GLU A 161 35.09 -26.61 1.85
CA GLU A 161 34.73 -28.00 1.61
C GLU A 161 35.46 -28.57 0.37
N SER A 162 35.55 -27.80 -0.73
CA SER A 162 36.33 -28.18 -1.93
C SER A 162 37.84 -28.18 -1.67
N LEU A 163 38.42 -27.13 -1.06
CA LEU A 163 39.84 -27.09 -0.69
C LEU A 163 40.27 -28.32 0.15
N LEU A 164 39.40 -28.81 1.04
CA LEU A 164 39.67 -29.97 1.88
C LEU A 164 39.40 -31.31 1.19
N ASN A 165 38.27 -31.44 0.49
CA ASN A 165 37.85 -32.71 -0.10
C ASN A 165 38.56 -33.02 -1.42
N ASP A 166 38.90 -31.99 -2.19
CA ASP A 166 39.52 -32.07 -3.51
C ASP A 166 41.03 -31.82 -3.40
N ASP A 167 41.47 -30.56 -3.22
CA ASP A 167 42.87 -30.15 -3.37
C ASP A 167 43.80 -30.78 -2.32
N VAL A 168 43.52 -30.60 -1.03
CA VAL A 168 44.31 -31.16 0.08
C VAL A 168 44.36 -32.69 0.02
N ASN A 169 43.23 -33.34 -0.30
CA ASN A 169 43.19 -34.79 -0.48
C ASN A 169 43.93 -35.25 -1.74
N GLN A 170 44.00 -34.45 -2.80
CA GLN A 170 44.80 -34.75 -3.99
C GLN A 170 46.29 -34.66 -3.66
N ASP A 171 46.73 -33.66 -2.90
CA ASP A 171 48.12 -33.52 -2.47
C ASP A 171 48.54 -34.67 -1.53
N LEU A 172 47.71 -35.03 -0.55
CA LEU A 172 47.95 -36.20 0.30
C LEU A 172 48.04 -37.51 -0.51
N LYS A 173 47.25 -37.67 -1.58
CA LYS A 173 47.35 -38.82 -2.51
C LYS A 173 48.64 -38.79 -3.36
N LYS A 174 49.12 -37.62 -3.80
CA LYS A 174 50.43 -37.48 -4.47
C LYS A 174 51.55 -37.94 -3.52
N LEU A 175 51.50 -37.50 -2.26
CA LEU A 175 52.47 -37.82 -1.22
C LEU A 175 52.49 -39.31 -0.86
N ASP A 176 51.32 -39.96 -0.77
CA ASP A 176 51.21 -41.43 -0.62
C ASP A 176 51.89 -42.18 -1.79
N GLY A 177 51.76 -41.67 -3.02
CA GLY A 177 52.50 -42.17 -4.19
C GLY A 177 54.01 -42.03 -4.06
N LEU A 178 54.50 -40.86 -3.63
CA LEU A 178 55.94 -40.57 -3.48
C LEU A 178 56.57 -41.37 -2.34
N PHE A 179 55.93 -41.44 -1.16
CA PHE A 179 56.48 -42.15 -0.01
C PHE A 179 56.51 -43.68 -0.18
N LYS A 180 55.70 -44.25 -1.09
CA LYS A 180 55.80 -45.67 -1.49
C LYS A 180 57.08 -46.02 -2.25
N VAL A 181 57.82 -45.05 -2.76
CA VAL A 181 59.11 -45.27 -3.44
C VAL A 181 60.27 -45.35 -2.44
N VAL A 182 60.12 -44.78 -1.23
CA VAL A 182 61.17 -44.76 -0.18
C VAL A 182 61.60 -46.18 0.19
N SER A 183 62.90 -46.43 0.10
CA SER A 183 63.55 -47.76 0.21
C SER A 183 63.78 -48.27 1.64
N ASN A 184 63.57 -47.42 2.65
CA ASN A 184 63.70 -47.79 4.07
C ASN A 184 62.31 -48.02 4.69
N ASP A 185 62.01 -49.26 5.08
CA ASP A 185 60.71 -49.66 5.63
C ASP A 185 60.32 -48.89 6.91
N THR A 186 61.28 -48.52 7.76
CA THR A 186 61.00 -47.79 9.01
C THR A 186 60.49 -46.37 8.70
N LEU A 187 61.12 -45.70 7.72
CA LEU A 187 60.69 -44.39 7.24
C LEU A 187 59.36 -44.48 6.48
N ARG A 188 59.16 -45.53 5.68
CA ARG A 188 57.89 -45.78 4.97
C ARG A 188 56.71 -45.95 5.93
N ILE A 189 56.90 -46.67 7.04
CA ILE A 189 55.88 -46.83 8.09
C ILE A 189 55.58 -45.48 8.77
N PHE A 190 56.62 -44.69 9.11
CA PHE A 190 56.44 -43.35 9.67
C PHE A 190 55.64 -42.44 8.73
N PHE A 191 56.05 -42.31 7.47
CA PHE A 191 55.36 -41.47 6.48
C PHE A 191 53.91 -41.93 6.23
N LYS A 192 53.64 -43.24 6.20
CA LYS A 192 52.26 -43.74 6.08
C LYS A 192 51.40 -43.36 7.29
N ASN A 193 51.90 -43.57 8.52
CA ASN A 193 51.16 -43.21 9.72
C ASN A 193 50.84 -41.71 9.78
N SER A 194 51.79 -40.86 9.36
CA SER A 194 51.59 -39.41 9.22
C SER A 194 50.52 -39.05 8.17
N LEU A 195 50.51 -39.71 7.01
CA LEU A 195 49.47 -39.53 5.99
C LEU A 195 48.07 -39.96 6.47
N ASP A 196 47.97 -41.12 7.10
CA ASP A 196 46.70 -41.63 7.63
C ASP A 196 46.14 -40.69 8.72
N TYR A 197 47.02 -40.13 9.57
CA TYR A 197 46.65 -39.12 10.57
C TYR A 197 46.25 -37.77 9.93
N MET A 198 46.92 -37.33 8.86
CA MET A 198 46.52 -36.11 8.13
C MET A 198 45.15 -36.29 7.46
N HIS A 199 44.91 -37.39 6.74
CA HIS A 199 43.60 -37.69 6.15
C HIS A 199 42.48 -37.77 7.20
N TYR A 200 42.74 -38.36 8.37
CA TYR A 200 41.78 -38.35 9.48
C TYR A 200 41.42 -36.92 9.91
N ASN A 201 42.41 -36.06 10.14
CA ASN A 201 42.16 -34.68 10.55
C ASN A 201 41.45 -33.86 9.45
N VAL A 202 41.84 -34.00 8.17
CA VAL A 202 41.14 -33.36 7.03
C VAL A 202 39.67 -33.79 6.98
N THR A 203 39.40 -35.08 7.19
CA THR A 203 38.04 -35.63 7.25
C THR A 203 37.24 -35.05 8.43
N VAL A 204 37.87 -34.90 9.61
CA VAL A 204 37.22 -34.25 10.77
C VAL A 204 36.89 -32.79 10.48
N GLY A 205 37.83 -32.01 9.90
CA GLY A 205 37.59 -30.60 9.55
C GLY A 205 36.48 -30.43 8.51
N SER A 206 36.52 -31.23 7.44
CA SER A 206 35.50 -31.24 6.39
C SER A 206 34.10 -31.54 6.93
N ASN A 207 33.96 -32.56 7.80
CA ASN A 207 32.68 -32.88 8.45
C ASN A 207 32.14 -31.74 9.32
N LYS A 208 33.00 -30.93 9.95
CA LYS A 208 32.58 -29.76 10.75
C LYS A 208 32.16 -28.58 9.88
N ILE A 209 32.72 -28.45 8.68
CA ILE A 209 32.29 -27.46 7.70
C ILE A 209 30.97 -27.86 7.03
N ASN A 210 30.74 -29.15 6.83
CA ASN A 210 29.45 -29.66 6.35
C ASN A 210 28.31 -29.38 7.37
N ASP A 211 28.57 -29.42 8.68
CA ASP A 211 27.61 -28.97 9.72
C ASP A 211 27.27 -27.47 9.61
N ILE A 212 28.26 -26.62 9.38
CA ILE A 212 28.06 -25.19 9.11
C ILE A 212 27.23 -24.99 7.83
N ASN A 213 27.56 -25.72 6.75
CA ASN A 213 26.87 -25.64 5.47
C ASN A 213 25.37 -26.00 5.63
N ARG A 214 25.05 -27.09 6.37
CA ARG A 214 23.66 -27.47 6.70
C ARG A 214 22.89 -26.41 7.49
N LYS A 215 23.54 -25.78 8.47
CA LYS A 215 22.96 -24.69 9.29
C LYS A 215 22.71 -23.39 8.51
N VAL A 216 23.24 -23.29 7.28
CA VAL A 216 23.13 -22.11 6.41
C VAL A 216 22.25 -22.41 5.19
N ASP A 217 22.29 -23.61 4.61
CA ASP A 217 21.39 -24.06 3.53
C ASP A 217 19.91 -24.06 3.91
N THR A 218 19.64 -24.23 5.21
CA THR A 218 18.30 -24.18 5.80
C THR A 218 17.74 -22.75 5.90
N LEU A 219 18.59 -21.72 5.74
CA LEU A 219 18.22 -20.30 5.72
C LEU A 219 18.06 -19.78 4.28
N ASN A 220 17.03 -20.23 3.56
CA ASN A 220 16.71 -19.67 2.23
C ASN A 220 16.05 -18.27 2.32
N LEU A 221 16.78 -17.31 2.86
CA LEU A 221 16.37 -15.91 3.01
C LEU A 221 16.41 -15.13 1.69
N GLN A 222 17.06 -15.67 0.65
CA GLN A 222 17.22 -15.01 -0.65
C GLN A 222 15.88 -14.74 -1.36
N ALA A 223 14.86 -15.57 -1.13
CA ALA A 223 13.53 -15.35 -1.69
C ALA A 223 12.79 -14.16 -1.05
N LEU A 224 13.09 -13.79 0.20
CA LEU A 224 12.35 -12.75 0.93
C LEU A 224 12.50 -11.33 0.34
N PRO A 225 13.71 -10.78 0.12
CA PRO A 225 13.84 -9.41 -0.42
C PRO A 225 13.29 -9.32 -1.85
N ASP A 226 13.40 -10.39 -2.63
CA ASP A 226 12.91 -10.43 -4.01
C ASP A 226 11.38 -10.58 -4.09
N ILE A 227 10.73 -11.22 -3.10
CA ILE A 227 9.27 -11.20 -2.92
C ILE A 227 8.80 -9.81 -2.47
N ILE A 228 9.51 -9.16 -1.53
CA ILE A 228 9.16 -7.82 -1.03
C ILE A 228 9.22 -6.80 -2.18
N ASP A 229 10.29 -6.82 -2.98
CA ASP A 229 10.45 -5.96 -4.16
C ASP A 229 9.31 -6.18 -5.18
N GLN A 230 9.00 -7.43 -5.55
CA GLN A 230 7.91 -7.73 -6.47
C GLN A 230 6.53 -7.28 -5.96
N VAL A 231 6.23 -7.47 -4.67
CA VAL A 231 4.98 -7.00 -4.07
C VAL A 231 4.92 -5.48 -4.07
N GLU A 232 6.01 -4.80 -3.71
CA GLU A 232 6.05 -3.34 -3.63
C GLU A 232 5.98 -2.67 -5.00
N PHE A 233 6.67 -3.23 -6.00
CA PHE A 233 6.62 -2.84 -7.41
C PHE A 233 5.20 -2.87 -7.97
N ILE A 234 4.32 -3.76 -7.46
CA ILE A 234 2.90 -3.80 -7.83
C ILE A 234 2.06 -2.88 -6.93
N ARG A 235 2.29 -2.88 -5.61
CA ARG A 235 1.50 -2.16 -4.61
C ARG A 235 1.59 -0.64 -4.77
N TRP A 236 2.80 -0.09 -4.92
CA TRP A 236 3.05 1.35 -4.97
C TRP A 236 2.39 2.05 -6.19
N PRO A 237 2.57 1.60 -7.45
CA PRO A 237 1.93 2.25 -8.58
C PRO A 237 0.42 1.96 -8.67
N SER A 238 -0.03 0.79 -8.20
CA SER A 238 -1.46 0.43 -8.18
C SER A 238 -2.26 1.36 -7.26
N THR A 239 -1.75 1.61 -6.04
CA THR A 239 -2.38 2.55 -5.10
C THR A 239 -2.34 3.99 -5.60
N ILE A 240 -1.24 4.45 -6.22
CA ILE A 240 -1.16 5.78 -6.85
C ILE A 240 -2.18 5.91 -7.99
N GLY A 241 -2.26 4.93 -8.89
CA GLY A 241 -3.20 4.93 -10.01
C GLY A 241 -4.66 4.95 -9.56
N LEU A 242 -4.99 4.17 -8.52
CA LEU A 242 -6.33 4.11 -7.94
C LEU A 242 -6.71 5.44 -7.25
N LEU A 243 -5.84 5.98 -6.40
CA LEU A 243 -6.09 7.28 -5.75
C LEU A 243 -6.17 8.42 -6.79
N GLY A 244 -5.35 8.37 -7.84
CA GLY A 244 -5.42 9.30 -8.98
C GLY A 244 -6.77 9.25 -9.71
N LEU A 245 -7.31 8.04 -9.96
CA LEU A 245 -8.64 7.85 -10.54
C LEU A 245 -9.72 8.47 -9.65
N LEU A 246 -9.66 8.25 -8.32
CA LEU A 246 -10.60 8.83 -7.36
C LEU A 246 -10.52 10.37 -7.30
N ILE A 247 -9.33 10.95 -7.44
CA ILE A 247 -9.14 12.41 -7.55
C ILE A 247 -9.73 12.95 -8.86
N LEU A 248 -9.47 12.30 -10.00
CA LEU A 248 -10.08 12.66 -11.28
C LEU A 248 -11.61 12.61 -11.20
N LEU A 249 -12.16 11.60 -10.53
CA LEU A 249 -13.60 11.45 -10.31
C LEU A 249 -14.17 12.63 -9.48
N CYS A 250 -13.47 13.07 -8.42
CA CYS A 250 -13.82 14.29 -7.67
C CYS A 250 -13.75 15.56 -8.55
N LEU A 251 -12.77 15.67 -9.46
CA LEU A 251 -12.67 16.79 -10.41
C LEU A 251 -13.82 16.78 -11.43
N THR A 252 -14.27 15.61 -11.92
CA THR A 252 -15.45 15.54 -12.81
C THR A 252 -16.73 16.01 -12.13
N LEU A 253 -16.88 15.76 -10.83
CA LEU A 253 -18.00 16.30 -10.03
C LEU A 253 -17.97 17.83 -9.99
N ILE A 254 -16.82 18.41 -9.61
CA ILE A 254 -16.64 19.87 -9.51
C ILE A 254 -16.94 20.53 -10.86
N TRP A 255 -16.39 19.99 -11.95
CA TRP A 255 -16.67 20.47 -13.31
C TRP A 255 -18.15 20.30 -13.70
N GLY A 256 -18.79 19.18 -13.32
CA GLY A 256 -20.22 18.93 -13.51
C GLY A 256 -21.12 19.94 -12.79
N VAL A 257 -20.75 20.36 -11.57
CA VAL A 257 -21.46 21.39 -10.78
C VAL A 257 -21.30 22.78 -11.39
N ILE A 258 -20.09 23.12 -11.87
CA ILE A 258 -19.77 24.39 -12.54
C ILE A 258 -20.52 24.49 -13.88
N LYS A 259 -20.35 23.51 -14.76
CA LYS A 259 -20.99 23.47 -16.10
C LYS A 259 -22.46 23.07 -16.07
N HIS A 260 -23.02 22.73 -14.90
CA HIS A 260 -24.43 22.35 -14.71
C HIS A 260 -24.88 21.13 -15.54
N SER A 261 -23.94 20.22 -15.85
CA SER A 261 -24.15 19.09 -16.75
C SER A 261 -24.76 17.90 -16.03
N ARG A 262 -25.98 17.49 -16.40
CA ARG A 262 -26.59 16.27 -15.85
C ARG A 262 -25.84 15.00 -16.22
N CYS A 263 -25.24 14.94 -17.42
CA CYS A 263 -24.50 13.76 -17.87
C CYS A 263 -23.34 13.46 -16.90
N LEU A 264 -22.56 14.48 -16.54
CA LEU A 264 -21.44 14.32 -15.60
C LEU A 264 -21.90 13.96 -14.18
N LEU A 265 -23.04 14.48 -13.70
CA LEU A 265 -23.59 14.09 -12.39
C LEU A 265 -24.10 12.64 -12.38
N ILE A 266 -24.64 12.14 -13.51
CA ILE A 266 -25.08 10.74 -13.65
C ILE A 266 -23.86 9.81 -13.72
N LEU A 267 -22.86 10.15 -14.55
CA LEU A 267 -21.61 9.38 -14.65
C LEU A 267 -20.88 9.32 -13.31
N PHE A 268 -20.77 10.46 -12.60
CA PHE A 268 -20.24 10.51 -11.23
C PHE A 268 -21.02 9.58 -10.28
N SER A 269 -22.35 9.51 -10.38
CA SER A 269 -23.16 8.65 -9.51
C SER A 269 -22.94 7.15 -9.77
N VAL A 270 -22.58 6.76 -11.00
CA VAL A 270 -22.28 5.37 -11.36
C VAL A 270 -20.86 5.00 -10.93
N PHE A 271 -19.86 5.74 -11.39
CA PHE A 271 -18.46 5.47 -11.03
C PHE A 271 -18.21 5.68 -9.53
N GLY A 272 -18.85 6.67 -8.91
CA GLY A 272 -18.76 6.90 -7.47
C GLY A 272 -19.28 5.74 -6.64
N LEU A 273 -20.33 5.03 -7.08
CA LEU A 273 -20.82 3.84 -6.38
C LEU A 273 -19.77 2.71 -6.43
N LEU A 274 -19.15 2.50 -7.59
CA LEU A 274 -18.01 1.57 -7.72
C LEU A 274 -16.83 2.01 -6.84
N SER A 275 -16.54 3.31 -6.77
CA SER A 275 -15.52 3.87 -5.87
C SER A 275 -15.82 3.62 -4.40
N VAL A 276 -17.07 3.74 -3.95
CA VAL A 276 -17.48 3.41 -2.57
C VAL A 276 -17.21 1.93 -2.27
N VAL A 277 -17.57 1.02 -3.19
CA VAL A 277 -17.27 -0.43 -3.05
C VAL A 277 -15.76 -0.66 -2.90
N VAL A 278 -14.95 -0.07 -3.77
CA VAL A 278 -13.48 -0.21 -3.71
C VAL A 278 -12.91 0.39 -2.42
N CYS A 279 -13.38 1.57 -2.00
CA CYS A 279 -12.92 2.18 -0.74
C CYS A 279 -13.19 1.27 0.47
N TRP A 280 -14.39 0.68 0.58
CA TRP A 280 -14.70 -0.22 1.70
C TRP A 280 -13.94 -1.55 1.65
N VAL A 281 -13.64 -2.09 0.46
CA VAL A 281 -12.73 -3.24 0.31
C VAL A 281 -11.31 -2.89 0.75
N LEU A 282 -10.81 -1.70 0.39
CA LEU A 282 -9.52 -1.19 0.90
C LEU A 282 -9.53 -1.02 2.42
N VAL A 283 -10.62 -0.53 3.02
CA VAL A 283 -10.75 -0.45 4.49
C VAL A 283 -10.63 -1.83 5.12
N SER A 284 -11.38 -2.84 4.65
CA SER A 284 -11.24 -4.23 5.14
C SER A 284 -9.80 -4.74 5.03
N MET A 285 -9.12 -4.51 3.91
CA MET A 285 -7.74 -4.91 3.69
C MET A 285 -6.76 -4.20 4.63
N TYR A 286 -6.81 -2.86 4.71
CA TYR A 286 -5.90 -2.08 5.55
C TYR A 286 -6.15 -2.29 7.04
N VAL A 287 -7.40 -2.53 7.48
CA VAL A 287 -7.68 -2.95 8.87
C VAL A 287 -6.97 -4.26 9.18
N GLY A 288 -7.07 -5.26 8.30
CA GLY A 288 -6.38 -6.54 8.48
C GLY A 288 -4.87 -6.40 8.59
N ILE A 289 -4.26 -5.61 7.70
CA ILE A 289 -2.81 -5.32 7.72
C ILE A 289 -2.41 -4.55 8.99
N CYS A 290 -3.18 -3.54 9.39
CA CYS A 290 -2.88 -2.76 10.60
C CYS A 290 -2.99 -3.58 11.89
N VAL A 291 -3.94 -4.52 12.00
CA VAL A 291 -4.07 -5.42 13.15
C VAL A 291 -2.91 -6.42 13.16
N ALA A 292 -2.74 -7.20 12.10
CA ALA A 292 -1.67 -8.21 12.01
C ALA A 292 -0.28 -7.60 12.17
N GLY A 293 -0.03 -6.42 11.58
CA GLY A 293 1.20 -5.65 11.77
C GLY A 293 1.37 -5.12 13.20
N SER A 294 0.29 -4.66 13.86
CA SER A 294 0.35 -4.20 15.25
C SER A 294 0.68 -5.31 16.25
N ASP A 295 0.25 -6.54 15.97
CA ASP A 295 0.48 -7.72 16.80
C ASP A 295 1.88 -8.30 16.54
N PHE A 296 2.31 -8.40 15.29
CA PHE A 296 3.72 -8.69 14.94
C PHE A 296 4.69 -7.68 15.60
N CYS A 297 4.31 -6.40 15.64
CA CYS A 297 5.10 -5.34 16.29
C CYS A 297 5.01 -5.32 17.83
N LEU A 298 4.23 -6.21 18.44
CA LEU A 298 4.23 -6.48 19.89
C LEU A 298 5.11 -7.68 20.23
N ASP A 299 4.98 -8.78 19.47
CA ASP A 299 5.73 -10.02 19.67
C ASP A 299 6.09 -10.69 18.32
N PRO A 300 7.24 -10.34 17.71
CA PRO A 300 7.63 -10.84 16.40
C PRO A 300 8.28 -12.23 16.45
N GLU A 301 8.72 -12.69 17.63
CA GLU A 301 9.52 -13.91 17.76
C GLU A 301 8.79 -15.20 17.37
N PRO A 302 7.54 -15.46 17.82
CA PRO A 302 6.79 -16.67 17.45
C PRO A 302 6.67 -16.86 15.94
N PHE A 303 6.43 -15.77 15.20
CA PHE A 303 6.39 -15.77 13.75
C PHE A 303 7.75 -16.12 13.12
N LEU A 304 8.86 -15.62 13.67
CA LEU A 304 10.21 -15.92 13.17
C LEU A 304 10.60 -17.40 13.44
N TYR A 305 10.24 -17.96 14.60
CA TYR A 305 10.42 -19.40 14.87
C TYR A 305 9.52 -20.28 13.98
N GLN A 306 8.28 -19.87 13.70
CA GLN A 306 7.38 -20.57 12.78
C GLN A 306 7.87 -20.51 11.32
N GLN A 307 8.27 -19.33 10.83
CA GLN A 307 8.74 -19.13 9.45
C GLN A 307 10.07 -19.86 9.16
N THR A 308 10.86 -20.14 10.20
CA THR A 308 12.05 -21.01 10.13
C THR A 308 11.73 -22.50 10.34
N ASN A 309 10.45 -22.87 10.52
CA ASN A 309 9.90 -24.23 10.61
C ASN A 309 10.60 -25.17 11.63
N GLY A 310 11.32 -24.62 12.61
CA GLY A 310 12.19 -25.41 13.51
C GLY A 310 13.36 -26.11 12.79
N VAL A 311 13.60 -25.78 11.51
CA VAL A 311 14.69 -26.32 10.69
C VAL A 311 16.01 -25.60 11.04
N VAL A 312 15.90 -24.35 11.45
CA VAL A 312 16.95 -23.61 12.15
C VAL A 312 16.92 -24.02 13.62
N GLU A 313 18.05 -24.50 14.13
CA GLU A 313 18.23 -24.76 15.57
C GLU A 313 17.90 -23.48 16.36
N SER A 314 16.93 -23.53 17.28
CA SER A 314 16.30 -22.33 17.84
C SER A 314 17.30 -21.35 18.46
N GLY A 315 18.35 -21.85 19.12
CA GLY A 315 19.44 -21.04 19.66
C GLY A 315 20.21 -20.20 18.62
N VAL A 316 20.25 -20.59 17.34
CA VAL A 316 20.83 -19.78 16.26
C VAL A 316 19.98 -18.53 16.02
N LEU A 317 18.65 -18.69 15.99
CA LEU A 317 17.75 -17.56 15.80
C LEU A 317 17.72 -16.65 17.03
N THR A 318 17.68 -17.23 18.24
CA THR A 318 17.78 -16.46 19.50
C THR A 318 19.10 -15.66 19.57
N TYR A 319 20.23 -16.25 19.18
CA TYR A 319 21.54 -15.58 19.13
C TYR A 319 21.52 -14.33 18.24
N TYR A 320 20.89 -14.40 17.06
CA TYR A 320 20.80 -13.24 16.15
C TYR A 320 19.74 -12.20 16.55
N ILE A 321 18.64 -12.60 17.21
CA ILE A 321 17.57 -11.69 17.67
C ILE A 321 17.98 -10.94 18.96
N HIS A 322 18.55 -11.64 19.95
CA HIS A 322 18.93 -11.04 21.22
C HIS A 322 20.34 -10.44 21.17
N CYS A 323 21.32 -11.16 20.60
CA CYS A 323 22.73 -10.78 20.56
C CYS A 323 23.33 -10.46 21.95
N ASP A 324 22.95 -11.26 22.94
CA ASP A 324 23.36 -11.14 24.34
C ASP A 324 24.86 -11.49 24.51
N GLU A 325 25.62 -10.71 25.28
CA GLU A 325 27.08 -10.90 25.47
C GLU A 325 27.47 -12.28 26.05
N LYS A 326 26.51 -12.98 26.66
CA LYS A 326 26.67 -14.31 27.26
C LYS A 326 26.27 -15.45 26.33
N SER A 327 25.70 -15.16 25.16
CA SER A 327 25.25 -16.17 24.21
C SER A 327 26.44 -16.75 23.45
N GLN A 328 26.57 -18.08 23.45
CA GLN A 328 27.64 -18.76 22.72
C GLN A 328 27.32 -18.79 21.22
N ASP A 329 28.26 -18.27 20.41
CA ASP A 329 28.18 -18.31 18.94
C ASP A 329 28.03 -19.78 18.45
N PRO A 330 26.97 -20.12 17.69
CA PRO A 330 26.65 -21.49 17.30
C PRO A 330 27.56 -22.05 16.20
N PHE A 331 28.32 -21.21 15.50
CA PHE A 331 29.29 -21.60 14.47
C PHE A 331 30.71 -21.72 15.03
N ASN A 332 31.06 -20.90 16.03
CA ASN A 332 32.39 -20.82 16.62
C ASN A 332 32.95 -22.19 17.07
N LYS A 333 32.12 -23.05 17.69
CA LYS A 333 32.54 -24.41 18.08
C LYS A 333 32.95 -25.26 16.88
N ALA A 334 32.15 -25.27 15.81
CA ALA A 334 32.46 -26.01 14.59
C ALA A 334 33.70 -25.46 13.88
N VAL A 335 33.89 -24.13 13.89
CA VAL A 335 35.08 -23.50 13.31
C VAL A 335 36.35 -23.80 14.11
N ASP A 336 36.37 -23.72 15.44
CA ASP A 336 37.61 -24.05 16.18
C ASP A 336 37.92 -25.55 16.16
N GLU A 337 36.92 -26.44 16.17
CA GLU A 337 37.15 -27.87 15.93
C GLU A 337 37.78 -28.10 14.54
N SER A 338 37.32 -27.39 13.50
CA SER A 338 37.96 -27.42 12.17
C SER A 338 39.36 -26.80 12.15
N ARG A 339 39.59 -25.67 12.81
CA ARG A 339 40.93 -25.04 12.90
C ARG A 339 41.90 -25.90 13.69
N LYS A 340 41.45 -26.59 14.74
CA LYS A 340 42.26 -27.56 15.48
C LYS A 340 42.70 -28.72 14.58
N ALA A 341 41.79 -29.25 13.76
CA ALA A 341 42.14 -30.27 12.78
C ALA A 341 43.20 -29.79 11.78
N LEU A 342 43.09 -28.56 11.26
CA LEU A 342 44.11 -27.96 10.38
C LEU A 342 45.47 -27.76 11.08
N ARG A 343 45.48 -27.33 12.35
CA ARG A 343 46.70 -27.23 13.15
C ARG A 343 47.39 -28.59 13.30
N ASN A 344 46.63 -29.65 13.61
CA ASN A 344 47.16 -31.02 13.68
C ASN A 344 47.79 -31.48 12.34
N VAL A 345 47.19 -31.15 11.19
CA VAL A 345 47.76 -31.46 9.87
C VAL A 345 49.07 -30.68 9.66
N ARG A 346 49.10 -29.38 9.97
CA ARG A 346 50.32 -28.55 9.85
C ARG A 346 51.46 -29.07 10.73
N GLU A 347 51.19 -29.37 12.00
CA GLU A 347 52.18 -29.94 12.91
C GLU A 347 52.73 -31.29 12.41
N THR A 348 51.92 -32.05 11.66
CA THR A 348 52.35 -33.29 11.01
C THR A 348 53.21 -33.03 9.77
N ILE A 349 52.90 -32.00 8.98
CA ILE A 349 53.73 -31.53 7.86
C ILE A 349 55.11 -31.08 8.36
N ASP A 350 55.17 -30.26 9.41
CA ASP A 350 56.42 -29.76 9.98
C ASP A 350 57.31 -30.93 10.49
N GLN A 351 56.70 -31.94 11.13
CA GLN A 351 57.38 -33.18 11.53
C GLN A 351 57.89 -34.00 10.33
N VAL A 352 57.06 -34.18 9.30
CA VAL A 352 57.44 -34.93 8.10
C VAL A 352 58.56 -34.20 7.34
N ASN A 353 58.50 -32.88 7.20
CA ASN A 353 59.53 -32.08 6.54
C ASN A 353 60.89 -32.20 7.25
N GLY A 354 60.90 -32.14 8.59
CA GLY A 354 62.11 -32.36 9.39
C GLY A 354 62.76 -33.74 9.19
N VAL A 355 62.00 -34.76 8.78
CA VAL A 355 62.51 -36.10 8.42
C VAL A 355 62.90 -36.18 6.93
N VAL A 356 62.11 -35.57 6.04
CA VAL A 356 62.39 -35.53 4.58
C VAL A 356 63.72 -34.84 4.28
N MET A 357 64.10 -33.81 5.05
CA MET A 357 65.41 -33.14 4.98
C MET A 357 66.63 -34.07 5.19
N VAL A 358 66.43 -35.31 5.66
CA VAL A 358 67.48 -36.32 5.85
C VAL A 358 67.62 -37.26 4.63
N LEU A 359 66.65 -37.26 3.69
CA LEU A 359 66.65 -38.11 2.50
C LEU A 359 67.24 -37.36 1.29
N HIS A 360 68.09 -38.02 0.51
CA HIS A 360 68.74 -37.44 -0.67
C HIS A 360 68.00 -37.69 -1.99
N GLU A 361 67.00 -38.57 -2.02
CA GLU A 361 66.25 -38.95 -3.24
C GLU A 361 64.91 -38.22 -3.33
N ASN A 362 64.56 -37.73 -4.53
CA ASN A 362 63.28 -37.10 -4.86
C ASN A 362 62.84 -35.87 -4.02
N ILE A 363 63.75 -35.29 -3.23
CA ILE A 363 63.43 -34.25 -2.23
C ILE A 363 62.66 -33.06 -2.81
N GLN A 364 63.02 -32.57 -4.00
CA GLN A 364 62.41 -31.40 -4.64
C GLN A 364 60.89 -31.58 -4.91
N VAL A 365 60.46 -32.75 -5.39
CA VAL A 365 59.04 -33.00 -5.72
C VAL A 365 58.21 -33.20 -4.45
N ILE A 366 58.82 -33.75 -3.39
CA ILE A 366 58.20 -33.89 -2.07
C ILE A 366 58.06 -32.51 -1.41
N GLU A 367 59.09 -31.67 -1.46
CA GLU A 367 59.11 -30.30 -0.96
C GLU A 367 58.09 -29.42 -1.69
N GLU A 368 58.04 -29.48 -3.02
CA GLU A 368 57.03 -28.80 -3.85
C GLU A 368 55.60 -29.21 -3.45
N THR A 369 55.33 -30.52 -3.34
CA THR A 369 53.99 -31.02 -2.94
C THR A 369 53.64 -30.64 -1.50
N MET A 370 54.61 -30.63 -0.58
CA MET A 370 54.42 -30.15 0.80
C MET A 370 54.14 -28.64 0.84
N SER A 371 54.76 -27.85 -0.04
CA SER A 371 54.52 -26.42 -0.15
C SER A 371 53.09 -26.11 -0.62
N HIS A 372 52.58 -26.84 -1.62
CA HIS A 372 51.20 -26.75 -2.09
C HIS A 372 50.19 -27.15 -1.01
N LEU A 373 50.40 -28.29 -0.36
CA LEU A 373 49.57 -28.74 0.77
C LEU A 373 49.53 -27.69 1.89
N THR A 374 50.67 -27.10 2.22
CA THR A 374 50.80 -26.02 3.21
C THR A 374 50.06 -24.75 2.76
N GLU A 375 50.13 -24.38 1.48
CA GLU A 375 49.36 -23.26 0.94
C GLU A 375 47.85 -23.52 1.03
N HIS A 376 47.35 -24.67 0.57
CA HIS A 376 45.93 -25.01 0.63
C HIS A 376 45.39 -24.97 2.08
N ILE A 377 46.19 -25.42 3.07
CA ILE A 377 45.86 -25.29 4.49
C ILE A 377 45.84 -23.82 4.95
N ASN A 378 46.83 -23.00 4.57
CA ASN A 378 46.85 -21.56 4.89
C ASN A 378 45.64 -20.82 4.27
N GLN A 379 45.29 -21.12 3.02
CA GLN A 379 44.12 -20.55 2.35
C GLN A 379 42.82 -20.96 3.06
N THR A 380 42.73 -22.22 3.50
CA THR A 380 41.60 -22.74 4.28
C THR A 380 41.47 -22.06 5.63
N GLU A 381 42.54 -21.93 6.41
CA GLU A 381 42.50 -21.22 7.69
C GLU A 381 42.16 -19.73 7.50
N LYS A 382 42.66 -19.08 6.45
CA LYS A 382 42.26 -17.71 6.10
C LYS A 382 40.75 -17.61 5.87
N LYS A 383 40.14 -18.56 5.15
CA LYS A 383 38.69 -18.61 4.92
C LYS A 383 37.88 -18.90 6.19
N LEU A 384 38.33 -19.80 7.06
CA LEU A 384 37.70 -20.03 8.37
C LEU A 384 37.70 -18.77 9.25
N ASN A 385 38.81 -18.02 9.25
CA ASN A 385 38.92 -16.75 9.95
C ASN A 385 38.09 -15.63 9.30
N ASP A 386 37.74 -15.73 8.02
CA ASP A 386 36.81 -14.79 7.36
C ASP A 386 35.36 -15.07 7.78
N ILE A 387 34.93 -16.35 7.83
CA ILE A 387 33.61 -16.76 8.35
C ILE A 387 33.38 -16.22 9.77
N LEU A 388 34.34 -16.39 10.70
CA LEU A 388 34.25 -15.91 12.09
C LEU A 388 34.10 -14.38 12.24
N LYS A 389 34.38 -13.59 11.21
CA LYS A 389 34.13 -12.14 11.21
C LYS A 389 32.69 -11.82 10.81
N ILE A 390 32.10 -12.67 9.95
CA ILE A 390 30.83 -12.46 9.26
C ILE A 390 29.64 -12.99 10.07
N VAL A 391 29.79 -14.11 10.79
CA VAL A 391 28.72 -14.74 11.61
C VAL A 391 28.44 -14.01 12.95
N LYS A 392 29.06 -12.86 13.20
CA LYS A 392 28.89 -12.13 14.47
C LYS A 392 27.50 -11.50 14.56
N CYS A 393 26.80 -11.74 15.67
CA CYS A 393 25.41 -11.31 15.81
C CYS A 393 25.23 -9.78 15.63
N ASN A 394 26.18 -8.94 16.05
CA ASN A 394 26.07 -7.48 16.04
C ASN A 394 25.56 -6.88 14.71
N TYR A 395 26.05 -7.38 13.56
CA TYR A 395 25.68 -6.84 12.26
C TYR A 395 24.26 -7.27 11.85
N VAL A 396 23.98 -8.57 11.92
CA VAL A 396 22.66 -9.14 11.60
C VAL A 396 21.59 -8.60 12.56
N ASN A 397 21.92 -8.44 13.84
CA ASN A 397 21.06 -7.86 14.85
C ASN A 397 20.75 -6.38 14.60
N GLY A 398 21.74 -5.62 14.12
CA GLY A 398 21.55 -4.23 13.69
C GLY A 398 20.59 -4.13 12.51
N GLU A 399 20.81 -4.88 11.45
CA GLU A 399 19.91 -4.87 10.27
C GLU A 399 18.52 -5.46 10.58
N TYR A 400 18.43 -6.45 11.48
CA TYR A 400 17.15 -6.95 12.00
C TYR A 400 16.38 -5.85 12.75
N LYS A 401 17.05 -5.11 13.62
CA LYS A 401 16.45 -3.97 14.34
C LYS A 401 16.05 -2.84 13.39
N ASN A 402 16.86 -2.53 12.38
CA ASN A 402 16.52 -1.57 11.32
C ASN A 402 15.24 -1.98 10.57
N ALA A 403 15.12 -3.26 10.18
CA ALA A 403 13.94 -3.79 9.48
C ALA A 403 12.69 -3.77 10.38
N LEU A 404 12.82 -4.21 11.64
CA LEU A 404 11.72 -4.21 12.61
C LEU A 404 11.28 -2.78 12.98
N GLU A 405 12.21 -1.82 13.05
CA GLU A 405 11.87 -0.41 13.21
C GLU A 405 11.08 0.10 12.00
N ALA A 406 11.62 -0.03 10.79
CA ALA A 406 10.96 0.43 9.56
C ALA A 406 9.57 -0.18 9.33
N ALA A 407 9.38 -1.46 9.70
CA ALA A 407 8.07 -2.11 9.65
C ALA A 407 7.08 -1.50 10.66
N CYS A 408 7.52 -1.31 11.91
CA CYS A 408 6.64 -0.93 13.02
C CYS A 408 6.45 0.58 13.21
N THR A 409 7.30 1.41 12.62
CA THR A 409 7.10 2.86 12.51
C THR A 409 6.57 3.19 11.11
N GLU A 410 7.44 3.28 10.10
CA GLU A 410 7.12 3.84 8.78
C GLU A 410 6.05 3.04 8.01
N THR A 411 6.18 1.72 7.88
CA THR A 411 5.20 0.92 7.13
C THR A 411 3.83 0.89 7.81
N LEU A 412 3.79 0.73 9.14
CA LEU A 412 2.55 0.70 9.90
C LEU A 412 1.85 2.07 9.96
N GLU A 413 2.60 3.16 10.15
CA GLU A 413 2.09 4.55 10.12
C GLU A 413 1.56 4.92 8.73
N GLY A 414 2.33 4.62 7.67
CA GLY A 414 1.88 4.83 6.29
C GLY A 414 0.60 4.06 5.96
N THR A 415 0.48 2.83 6.46
CA THR A 415 -0.74 2.02 6.32
C THR A 415 -1.91 2.58 7.13
N ALA A 416 -1.68 3.12 8.32
CA ALA A 416 -2.70 3.80 9.11
C ALA A 416 -3.24 5.07 8.39
N PHE A 417 -2.38 5.87 7.76
CA PHE A 417 -2.82 6.99 6.93
C PHE A 417 -3.62 6.54 5.70
N MET A 418 -3.23 5.44 5.03
CA MET A 418 -4.01 4.85 3.94
C MET A 418 -5.38 4.34 4.42
N LEU A 419 -5.47 3.74 5.60
CA LEU A 419 -6.72 3.31 6.23
C LEU A 419 -7.65 4.49 6.53
N VAL A 420 -7.15 5.54 7.19
CA VAL A 420 -7.93 6.75 7.49
C VAL A 420 -8.39 7.45 6.21
N SER A 421 -7.55 7.48 5.17
CA SER A 421 -7.91 7.96 3.84
C SER A 421 -9.04 7.13 3.20
N ALA A 422 -8.97 5.80 3.26
CA ALA A 422 -9.97 4.91 2.69
C ALA A 422 -11.34 5.01 3.41
N VAL A 423 -11.35 5.10 4.74
CA VAL A 423 -12.58 5.35 5.53
C VAL A 423 -13.15 6.74 5.20
N GLY A 424 -12.30 7.77 5.24
CA GLY A 424 -12.71 9.15 4.98
C GLY A 424 -13.28 9.33 3.57
N SER A 425 -12.60 8.84 2.55
CA SER A 425 -13.06 8.90 1.16
C SER A 425 -14.31 8.04 0.92
N GLY A 426 -14.40 6.83 1.48
CA GLY A 426 -15.61 6.00 1.39
C GLY A 426 -16.86 6.66 1.98
N LEU A 427 -16.73 7.31 3.14
CA LEU A 427 -17.80 8.11 3.76
C LEU A 427 -18.11 9.37 2.97
N LEU A 428 -17.09 10.10 2.48
CA LEU A 428 -17.29 11.32 1.68
C LEU A 428 -17.94 11.02 0.33
N PHE A 429 -17.51 10.00 -0.40
CA PHE A 429 -18.18 9.56 -1.63
C PHE A 429 -19.63 9.14 -1.37
N THR A 430 -19.92 8.45 -0.26
CA THR A 430 -21.29 8.13 0.14
C THR A 430 -22.16 9.40 0.27
N VAL A 431 -21.65 10.44 0.95
CA VAL A 431 -22.34 11.74 1.06
C VAL A 431 -22.45 12.46 -0.30
N LEU A 432 -21.39 12.44 -1.11
CA LEU A 432 -21.35 13.09 -2.42
C LEU A 432 -22.35 12.47 -3.40
N ILE A 433 -22.47 11.14 -3.46
CA ILE A 433 -23.45 10.42 -4.28
C ILE A 433 -24.86 10.77 -3.82
N TRP A 434 -25.11 10.79 -2.50
CA TRP A 434 -26.42 11.16 -1.96
C TRP A 434 -26.80 12.60 -2.33
N VAL A 435 -25.89 13.58 -2.17
CA VAL A 435 -26.14 14.97 -2.57
C VAL A 435 -26.26 15.13 -4.09
N ALA A 436 -25.44 14.44 -4.89
CA ALA A 436 -25.52 14.45 -6.36
C ALA A 436 -26.86 13.89 -6.87
N SER A 437 -27.35 12.81 -6.25
CA SER A 437 -28.68 12.23 -6.55
C SER A 437 -29.83 13.21 -6.27
N HIS A 438 -29.65 14.18 -5.37
CA HIS A 438 -30.60 15.27 -5.13
C HIS A 438 -30.40 16.47 -6.07
N THR A 439 -29.17 16.82 -6.45
CA THR A 439 -28.93 17.98 -7.33
C THR A 439 -29.47 17.75 -8.75
N TRP A 440 -29.18 16.60 -9.38
CA TRP A 440 -29.53 16.39 -10.79
C TRP A 440 -31.04 16.46 -11.08
N ILE A 441 -31.88 16.00 -10.14
CA ILE A 441 -33.35 16.06 -10.22
C ILE A 441 -33.84 17.52 -10.24
N HIS A 442 -33.27 18.37 -9.39
CA HIS A 442 -33.59 19.79 -9.34
C HIS A 442 -33.02 20.59 -10.53
N ILE A 443 -32.13 19.99 -11.35
CA ILE A 443 -31.49 20.58 -12.53
C ILE A 443 -32.33 20.34 -13.83
N ARG A 444 -33.65 20.11 -13.72
CA ARG A 444 -34.54 20.19 -14.90
C ARG A 444 -34.47 21.61 -15.50
N LYS A 445 -34.21 21.66 -16.82
CA LYS A 445 -34.28 22.91 -17.60
C LYS A 445 -35.73 23.44 -17.49
N LYS A 446 -35.94 24.75 -17.60
CA LYS A 446 -37.22 25.22 -18.15
C LYS A 446 -37.41 24.53 -19.52
N PRO A 447 -38.61 24.15 -19.95
CA PRO A 447 -38.82 23.95 -21.38
C PRO A 447 -38.38 25.23 -22.11
N PRO A 448 -37.92 25.17 -23.38
CA PRO A 448 -37.95 26.36 -24.21
C PRO A 448 -39.37 26.93 -24.16
N VAL A 449 -39.49 28.24 -24.05
CA VAL A 449 -40.75 28.87 -24.44
C VAL A 449 -40.70 28.83 -25.96
N GLU A 450 -41.52 27.98 -26.56
CA GLU A 450 -41.82 28.13 -27.98
C GLU A 450 -42.46 29.51 -28.12
N HIS A 451 -41.81 30.35 -28.93
CA HIS A 451 -42.49 31.51 -29.48
C HIS A 451 -43.54 30.95 -30.43
N ILE A 452 -44.79 30.93 -29.98
CA ILE A 452 -45.93 30.83 -30.87
C ILE A 452 -45.94 32.17 -31.60
N ASP A 453 -45.69 32.16 -32.91
CA ASP A 453 -45.92 33.32 -33.75
C ASP A 453 -47.43 33.55 -33.77
N GLU A 454 -47.92 34.64 -33.17
CA GLU A 454 -49.37 34.93 -33.03
C GLU A 454 -50.02 35.38 -34.36
N GLU A 455 -49.27 35.26 -35.47
CA GLU A 455 -49.67 35.58 -36.85
C GLU A 455 -50.21 34.37 -37.66
N ASP A 456 -50.28 33.14 -37.13
CA ASP A 456 -50.90 31.99 -37.83
C ASP A 456 -52.44 32.08 -37.83
N PRO A 457 -53.11 32.30 -38.99
CA PRO A 457 -54.56 32.49 -39.03
C PRO A 457 -55.39 31.21 -38.81
N PHE A 458 -54.76 30.03 -38.71
CA PHE A 458 -55.45 28.74 -38.61
C PHE A 458 -55.55 28.20 -37.17
N LEU A 459 -54.99 28.89 -36.18
CA LEU A 459 -55.09 28.49 -34.77
C LEU A 459 -56.31 29.16 -34.08
N PRO A 460 -57.11 28.42 -33.28
CA PRO A 460 -58.21 29.00 -32.53
C PRO A 460 -57.68 29.93 -31.41
N PRO A 461 -58.35 31.06 -31.09
CA PRO A 461 -57.86 32.02 -30.11
C PRO A 461 -57.56 31.40 -28.75
N SER A 462 -56.30 31.51 -28.32
CA SER A 462 -55.85 30.98 -27.03
C SER A 462 -56.53 31.69 -25.87
N ALA A 463 -57.31 30.95 -25.07
CA ALA A 463 -58.00 31.50 -23.91
C ALA A 463 -57.00 32.06 -22.87
N PRO A 464 -57.19 33.29 -22.36
CA PRO A 464 -56.20 33.97 -21.53
C PRO A 464 -56.06 33.30 -20.15
N LEU A 465 -54.97 32.57 -19.94
CA LEU A 465 -54.59 32.10 -18.60
C LEU A 465 -54.19 33.30 -17.71
N PRO A 466 -54.60 33.34 -16.43
CA PRO A 466 -54.36 34.50 -15.56
C PRO A 466 -52.88 34.65 -15.17
N THR A 467 -52.19 35.56 -15.86
CA THR A 467 -50.80 35.96 -15.61
C THR A 467 -50.66 36.77 -14.31
N ASN A 468 -50.55 36.07 -13.19
CA ASN A 468 -50.44 36.65 -11.85
C ASN A 468 -49.18 37.54 -11.65
N PRO A 469 -49.30 38.89 -11.61
CA PRO A 469 -48.17 39.79 -11.81
C PRO A 469 -47.52 40.23 -10.48
N ARG A 470 -46.99 39.27 -9.71
CA ARG A 470 -46.31 39.57 -8.42
C ARG A 470 -44.94 38.94 -8.28
N ARG A 471 -43.96 39.49 -9.02
CA ARG A 471 -42.54 39.39 -8.66
C ARG A 471 -41.67 40.53 -9.21
N SER A 472 -41.96 41.75 -8.77
CA SER A 472 -40.98 42.85 -8.78
C SER A 472 -40.50 43.12 -7.36
N ASN A 473 -39.19 43.37 -7.25
CA ASN A 473 -38.42 43.95 -6.15
C ASN A 473 -38.56 43.45 -4.69
N ARG A 474 -37.40 43.16 -4.10
CA ARG A 474 -37.05 43.43 -2.70
C ARG A 474 -35.55 43.73 -2.62
N GLU A 475 -35.23 45.00 -2.37
CA GLU A 475 -34.19 45.58 -1.47
C GLU A 475 -32.88 44.80 -1.22
N THR A 476 -31.70 45.41 -1.07
CA THR A 476 -31.30 46.79 -0.69
C THR A 476 -29.92 47.08 -1.36
N TYR A 477 -29.49 48.27 -1.77
CA TYR A 477 -29.16 49.52 -1.03
C TYR A 477 -28.98 50.69 -2.02
N GLY A 478 -29.18 51.94 -1.58
CA GLY A 478 -28.62 53.14 -2.26
C GLY A 478 -29.56 54.33 -2.52
N SER A 479 -29.57 55.28 -1.57
CA SER A 479 -29.72 56.74 -1.76
C SER A 479 -30.92 57.38 -2.50
N THR A 480 -31.63 58.23 -1.74
CA THR A 480 -32.16 59.56 -2.14
C THR A 480 -32.90 59.75 -3.47
N ALA A 481 -34.24 59.78 -3.40
CA ALA A 481 -35.04 61.01 -3.63
C ALA A 481 -36.51 60.72 -3.24
N GLY A 482 -37.21 61.70 -2.68
CA GLY A 482 -38.62 61.52 -2.28
C GLY A 482 -39.57 62.41 -3.07
N TYR A 483 -40.79 61.92 -3.32
CA TYR A 483 -41.99 62.75 -3.45
C TYR A 483 -43.24 61.93 -3.08
N ARG A 484 -44.24 62.59 -2.47
CA ARG A 484 -45.53 61.96 -2.11
C ARG A 484 -46.53 62.11 -3.26
N PRO A 485 -47.31 61.09 -3.65
CA PRO A 485 -48.51 61.29 -4.45
C PRO A 485 -49.63 61.89 -3.58
N ARG A 486 -50.31 62.93 -4.08
CA ARG A 486 -51.54 63.47 -3.50
C ARG A 486 -52.67 63.31 -4.51
N SER A 487 -53.73 62.59 -4.14
CA SER A 487 -54.92 62.46 -4.99
C SER A 487 -55.79 63.71 -4.91
N THR A 488 -56.29 64.18 -6.05
CA THR A 488 -57.37 65.17 -6.16
C THR A 488 -58.13 64.94 -7.47
N HIS A 489 -59.44 65.19 -7.49
CA HIS A 489 -60.34 64.86 -8.60
C HIS A 489 -60.59 66.05 -9.55
N THR A 490 -60.93 65.75 -10.81
CA THR A 490 -61.79 66.60 -11.67
C THR A 490 -62.67 65.71 -12.59
N PRO A 491 -63.90 66.15 -12.95
CA PRO A 491 -64.87 65.36 -13.74
C PRO A 491 -64.84 65.67 -15.27
N PRO A 492 -65.51 64.87 -16.11
CA PRO A 492 -65.52 65.03 -17.58
C PRO A 492 -66.54 66.06 -18.10
N GLN A 493 -66.40 66.45 -19.39
CA GLN A 493 -67.40 67.22 -20.15
C GLN A 493 -67.66 66.63 -21.54
N THR A 494 -68.92 66.71 -21.96
CA THR A 494 -69.59 66.26 -23.22
C THR A 494 -70.86 67.14 -23.40
N PRO A 495 -71.77 66.97 -24.40
CA PRO A 495 -71.77 66.22 -25.68
C PRO A 495 -71.42 67.16 -26.86
N TYR A 496 -71.80 67.05 -28.15
CA TYR A 496 -72.84 66.35 -28.97
C TYR A 496 -72.24 65.95 -30.37
N PHE A 497 -72.93 65.49 -31.43
CA PHE A 497 -74.36 65.34 -31.81
C PHE A 497 -74.57 64.13 -32.75
N ASN A 498 -75.84 63.81 -33.06
CA ASN A 498 -76.30 62.68 -33.92
C ASN A 498 -76.28 63.06 -35.43
N MET A 499 -76.36 62.13 -36.41
CA MET A 499 -77.57 61.37 -36.78
C MET A 499 -77.33 60.39 -37.97
N SER A 500 -78.13 59.30 -38.04
CA SER A 500 -78.53 58.56 -39.28
C SER A 500 -77.47 57.67 -40.00
N LEU A 501 -77.82 56.66 -40.83
CA LEU A 501 -78.80 55.54 -40.76
C LEU A 501 -78.55 54.61 -41.98
N ASN A 502 -78.66 53.28 -41.82
CA ASN A 502 -78.87 52.25 -42.87
C ASN A 502 -77.86 52.09 -44.04
N GLY A 503 -77.74 50.84 -44.53
CA GLY A 503 -77.59 50.60 -45.98
C GLY A 503 -76.73 49.42 -46.42
N HIS A 504 -77.19 48.69 -47.43
CA HIS A 504 -76.38 47.84 -48.33
C HIS A 504 -75.21 48.66 -48.94
N GLY A 505 -74.09 48.08 -49.38
CA GLY A 505 -73.88 46.72 -49.87
C GLY A 505 -73.84 46.72 -51.40
N GLY A 506 -72.64 46.57 -51.99
CA GLY A 506 -72.44 46.62 -53.43
C GLY A 506 -70.96 46.71 -53.81
N ASN A 507 -70.57 46.03 -54.88
CA ASN A 507 -69.19 45.93 -55.37
C ASN A 507 -68.69 47.25 -55.95
N HIS A 508 -67.36 47.43 -55.98
CA HIS A 508 -66.71 47.82 -57.23
C HIS A 508 -65.36 47.13 -57.37
N GLU A 509 -65.04 46.72 -58.60
CA GLU A 509 -63.72 46.25 -59.00
C GLU A 509 -62.81 47.45 -59.27
N ASP A 510 -61.50 47.30 -59.10
CA ASP A 510 -60.55 47.99 -59.98
C ASP A 510 -59.21 47.26 -60.03
N HIS A 511 -58.68 47.07 -61.25
CA HIS A 511 -57.36 46.47 -61.48
C HIS A 511 -56.30 47.56 -61.51
N ASN A 512 -55.07 47.24 -61.08
CA ASN A 512 -53.90 47.68 -61.84
C ASN A 512 -52.65 46.82 -61.66
N TYR A 513 -51.74 46.94 -62.63
CA TYR A 513 -50.54 46.11 -62.80
C TYR A 513 -49.33 46.72 -62.07
N LEU A 514 -48.34 45.89 -61.72
CA LEU A 514 -47.04 46.00 -62.42
C LEU A 514 -46.19 44.71 -62.35
N HIS A 515 -45.14 44.70 -63.18
CA HIS A 515 -44.45 43.53 -63.69
C HIS A 515 -43.10 43.28 -62.97
N GLY A 516 -42.70 42.01 -62.80
CA GLY A 516 -41.37 41.65 -62.30
C GLY A 516 -41.00 40.19 -62.61
N ARG A 517 -40.20 39.95 -63.66
CA ARG A 517 -39.70 38.62 -64.06
C ARG A 517 -38.23 38.46 -63.67
N TYR A 518 -37.81 37.28 -63.19
CA TYR A 518 -36.98 36.31 -63.94
C TYR A 518 -36.32 35.23 -63.05
N THR A 519 -36.59 33.96 -63.37
CA THR A 519 -35.74 32.77 -63.13
C THR A 519 -34.69 32.65 -64.26
N PRO A 520 -33.59 31.86 -64.20
CA PRO A 520 -33.63 30.39 -64.40
C PRO A 520 -32.43 29.63 -63.69
N PRO A 521 -31.96 28.38 -64.05
CA PRO A 521 -31.91 27.29 -63.06
C PRO A 521 -30.54 26.51 -62.95
N PRO A 522 -30.36 25.17 -63.16
CA PRO A 522 -29.86 24.29 -62.07
C PRO A 522 -28.72 23.26 -62.39
N ALA A 523 -28.24 22.58 -61.33
CA ALA A 523 -27.54 21.25 -61.32
C ALA A 523 -26.10 21.19 -61.95
N PRO A 524 -25.31 20.09 -61.85
CA PRO A 524 -25.57 18.79 -61.20
C PRO A 524 -24.45 18.20 -60.28
N ASP A 525 -24.79 17.02 -59.73
CA ASP A 525 -24.08 15.91 -59.06
C ASP A 525 -22.53 15.76 -59.11
N ALA A 526 -21.96 15.22 -58.01
CA ALA A 526 -20.72 14.43 -57.98
C ALA A 526 -20.61 13.53 -56.72
N ASP A 527 -20.20 12.27 -56.87
CA ASP A 527 -19.95 11.32 -55.76
C ASP A 527 -18.62 11.57 -55.02
N LEU A 528 -18.56 11.18 -53.74
CA LEU A 528 -17.41 10.41 -53.22
C LEU A 528 -17.76 9.58 -51.96
N THR A 529 -16.98 8.52 -51.73
CA THR A 529 -17.28 7.39 -50.81
C THR A 529 -16.29 7.26 -49.64
N CYS A 530 -16.58 6.32 -48.72
CA CYS A 530 -15.74 5.87 -47.59
C CYS A 530 -15.61 6.87 -46.40
N ALA A 531 -15.85 6.47 -45.14
CA ALA A 531 -15.13 5.51 -44.27
C ALA A 531 -13.82 6.13 -43.68
N THR A 532 -13.38 5.87 -42.45
CA THR A 532 -13.85 4.96 -41.38
C THR A 532 -13.38 5.49 -40.00
N LYS A 533 -13.89 4.90 -38.90
CA LYS A 533 -13.30 4.83 -37.53
C LYS A 533 -12.20 5.85 -37.13
N PHE A 534 -12.48 6.61 -36.07
CA PHE A 534 -11.91 6.31 -34.75
C PHE A 534 -12.91 6.69 -33.65
#